data_AF-A0A5N9A3Q3-F1
#
_entry.id   AF-A0A5N9A3Q3-F1
#
_cell.length_a   1.000
_cell.length_b   1.000
_cell.length_c   1.000
_cell.angle_alpha   90.00
_cell.angle_beta   90.00
_cell.angle_gamma   90.00
#
_symmetry.space_group_name_H-M   'P 1'
#
loop_
_entity.id
_entity.type
_entity.pdbx_description
1 polymer ?
#
loop_
_entity_poly.entity_id
_entity_poly.type
_entity_poly.pdbx_seq_one_letter_code
_entity_poly.pdbx_strand_id
1 'polypeptide(L)'
;MTTTGLDVIQGNDMTRIRAVCEHQRGQIYVVPAERSWVCDEEFLPAHALAGFFRELNALEDPEVKGLMQQWGIYYRQLPKEQDDDSDEQAG
;
A
#
# COMPACT_ATOMS: atom_id res chain seq x y z
N MET A 1 8.03 19.45 -16.06
CA MET A 1 6.96 20.10 -15.26
C MET A 1 6.88 19.38 -13.92
N THR A 2 6.73 20.10 -12.82
CA THR A 2 6.51 19.45 -11.51
C THR A 2 5.04 19.03 -11.42
N THR A 3 4.78 17.73 -11.56
CA THR A 3 3.47 17.15 -11.35
C THR A 3 3.05 17.34 -9.89
N THR A 4 1.87 17.92 -9.68
CA THR A 4 1.18 17.97 -8.39
C THR A 4 0.21 16.79 -8.31
N GLY A 5 -0.05 16.29 -7.10
CA GLY A 5 -0.83 15.08 -6.84
C GLY A 5 0.01 13.91 -6.33
N LEU A 6 -0.42 12.68 -6.66
CA LEU A 6 0.28 11.44 -6.39
C LEU A 6 0.90 10.92 -7.68
N ASP A 7 2.23 10.83 -7.72
CA ASP A 7 3.00 10.37 -8.87
C ASP A 7 3.82 9.14 -8.48
N VAL A 8 3.53 7.99 -9.11
CA VAL A 8 4.19 6.71 -8.84
C VAL A 8 5.24 6.47 -9.92
N ILE A 9 6.50 6.59 -9.53
CA ILE A 9 7.65 6.44 -10.42
C ILE A 9 8.30 5.10 -10.11
N GLN A 10 8.03 4.09 -10.94
CA GLN A 10 8.69 2.80 -10.85
C GLN A 10 10.09 2.87 -11.46
N GLY A 11 11.03 2.21 -10.79
CA GLY A 11 12.36 1.89 -11.31
C GLY A 11 12.71 0.47 -10.88
N ASN A 12 13.75 -0.08 -11.49
CA ASN A 12 14.13 -1.49 -11.32
C ASN A 12 14.21 -1.89 -9.83
N ASP A 13 15.03 -1.23 -9.01
CA ASP A 13 15.20 -1.64 -7.61
C ASP A 13 14.29 -0.91 -6.61
N MET A 14 13.46 0.03 -7.07
CA MET A 14 12.77 0.97 -6.18
C MET A 14 11.57 1.63 -6.86
N THR A 15 10.46 1.71 -6.15
CA THR A 15 9.36 2.63 -6.48
C THR A 15 9.45 3.90 -5.64
N ARG A 16 9.36 5.06 -6.28
CA ARG A 16 9.24 6.35 -5.63
C ARG A 16 7.84 6.92 -5.84
N ILE A 17 7.10 7.13 -4.75
CA ILE A 17 5.79 7.80 -4.77
C ILE A 17 5.97 9.23 -4.28
N ARG A 18 5.71 10.20 -5.16
CA ARG A 18 5.73 11.62 -4.81
C ARG A 18 4.32 12.06 -4.45
N ALA A 19 4.16 12.63 -3.26
CA ALA A 19 2.90 13.19 -2.77
C ALA A 19 3.08 14.70 -2.58
N VAL A 20 2.82 15.48 -3.64
CA VAL A 20 3.22 16.88 -3.70
C VAL A 20 2.05 17.77 -4.10
N CYS A 21 1.75 18.78 -3.30
CA CYS A 21 0.88 19.90 -3.64
C CYS A 21 1.51 21.22 -3.18
N GLU A 22 0.77 22.32 -3.31
CA GLU A 22 1.24 23.65 -2.88
C GLU A 22 1.45 23.74 -1.35
N HIS A 23 0.72 22.94 -0.57
CA HIS A 23 0.73 22.99 0.89
C HIS A 23 1.66 21.97 1.55
N GLN A 24 1.97 20.86 0.86
CA GLN A 24 2.70 19.74 1.44
C GLN A 24 3.50 18.99 0.39
N ARG A 25 4.70 18.54 0.76
CA ARG A 25 5.64 17.86 -0.16
C ARG A 25 6.25 16.64 0.52
N GLY A 26 5.75 15.46 0.18
CA GLY A 26 6.23 14.18 0.67
C GLY A 26 6.84 13.32 -0.44
N GLN A 27 7.74 12.43 -0.03
CA GLN A 27 8.30 11.39 -0.90
C GLN A 27 8.37 10.09 -0.13
N ILE A 28 7.79 9.04 -0.71
CA ILE A 28 7.77 7.70 -0.16
C ILE A 28 8.63 6.84 -1.08
N TYR A 29 9.53 6.07 -0.49
CA TYR A 29 10.31 5.07 -1.20
C TYR A 29 9.84 3.68 -0.79
N VAL A 30 9.60 2.83 -1.78
CA VAL A 30 9.34 1.42 -1.59
C VAL A 30 10.48 0.66 -2.24
N VAL A 31 11.18 -0.13 -1.42
CA VAL A 31 12.29 -1.00 -1.82
C VAL A 31 11.96 -2.43 -1.38
N PRO A 32 12.56 -3.46 -2.00
CA PRO A 32 12.42 -4.83 -1.54
C PRO A 32 12.80 -4.98 -0.05
N ALA A 33 11.99 -5.70 0.71
CA ALA A 33 12.20 -5.93 2.16
C ALA A 33 11.67 -7.31 2.59
N GLU A 34 11.98 -7.74 3.82
CA GLU A 34 11.67 -9.09 4.34
C GLU A 34 10.18 -9.48 4.25
N ARG A 35 9.26 -8.51 4.24
CA ARG A 35 7.82 -8.78 4.16
C ARG A 35 7.23 -8.59 2.77
N SER A 36 8.05 -8.17 1.80
CA SER A 36 7.63 -7.82 0.44
C SER A 36 8.48 -8.49 -0.66
N TRP A 37 9.50 -9.27 -0.30
CA TRP A 37 10.43 -9.90 -1.26
C TRP A 37 9.77 -10.88 -2.24
N VAL A 38 8.61 -11.45 -1.91
CA VAL A 38 7.90 -12.44 -2.75
C VAL A 38 7.20 -11.79 -3.95
N CYS A 39 7.08 -10.46 -3.95
CA CYS A 39 6.31 -9.73 -4.94
C CYS A 39 7.21 -9.26 -6.10
N ASP A 40 6.72 -9.36 -7.34
CA ASP A 40 7.39 -8.76 -8.49
C ASP A 40 7.55 -7.24 -8.30
N GLU A 41 8.62 -6.67 -8.85
CA GLU A 41 8.98 -5.25 -8.70
C GLU A 41 7.82 -4.31 -9.06
N GLU A 42 7.04 -4.66 -10.09
CA GLU A 42 5.86 -3.90 -10.55
C GLU A 42 4.75 -3.83 -9.48
N PHE A 43 4.59 -4.87 -8.67
CA PHE A 43 3.53 -4.97 -7.67
C PHE A 43 4.01 -4.66 -6.25
N LEU A 44 5.33 -4.51 -6.05
CA LEU A 44 5.97 -4.21 -4.78
C LEU A 44 5.31 -3.05 -3.99
N PRO A 45 5.01 -1.87 -4.56
CA PRO A 45 4.36 -0.79 -3.81
C PRO A 45 2.97 -1.17 -3.31
N ALA A 46 2.21 -1.95 -4.08
CA ALA A 46 0.88 -2.41 -3.67
C ALA A 46 0.99 -3.39 -2.50
N HIS A 47 1.86 -4.40 -2.59
CA HIS A 47 2.08 -5.39 -1.55
C HIS A 47 2.57 -4.75 -0.25
N ALA A 48 3.59 -3.88 -0.34
CA ALA A 48 4.18 -3.22 0.81
C ALA A 48 3.18 -2.30 1.52
N LEU A 49 2.46 -1.44 0.79
CA LEU A 49 1.50 -0.51 1.39
C LEU A 49 0.29 -1.24 1.98
N ALA A 50 -0.24 -2.26 1.29
CA ALA A 50 -1.35 -3.05 1.83
C ALA A 50 -0.94 -3.79 3.12
N GLY A 51 0.23 -4.44 3.13
CA GLY A 51 0.75 -5.12 4.31
C GLY A 51 1.02 -4.16 5.47
N PHE A 52 1.69 -3.04 5.20
CA PHE A 52 2.01 -2.02 6.19
C PHE A 52 0.75 -1.46 6.86
N PHE A 53 -0.22 -0.98 6.07
CA PHE A 53 -1.44 -0.39 6.65
C PHE A 53 -2.33 -1.41 7.36
N ARG A 54 -2.36 -2.67 6.89
CA ARG A 54 -3.05 -3.76 7.61
C ARG A 54 -2.49 -3.92 9.01
N GLU A 55 -1.17 -4.02 9.12
CA GLU A 55 -0.51 -4.22 10.41
C GLU A 55 -0.57 -2.97 11.29
N LEU A 56 -0.37 -1.79 10.71
CA LEU A 56 -0.49 -0.51 11.40
C LEU A 56 -1.88 -0.36 12.05
N ASN A 57 -2.95 -0.73 11.34
CA ASN A 57 -4.30 -0.70 11.89
C ASN A 57 -4.52 -1.78 12.97
N ALA A 58 -3.88 -2.94 12.83
CA ALA A 58 -3.96 -4.04 13.80
C ALA A 58 -3.22 -3.75 15.12
N LEU A 59 -2.31 -2.77 15.16
CA LEU A 59 -1.69 -2.31 16.41
C LEU A 59 -2.70 -1.67 17.37
N GLU A 60 -3.84 -1.23 16.84
CA GLU A 60 -4.90 -0.55 17.59
C GLU A 60 -4.48 0.71 18.37
N ASP A 61 -3.29 1.24 18.08
CA ASP A 61 -2.68 2.35 18.78
C ASP A 61 -3.53 3.64 18.69
N PRO A 62 -3.92 4.26 19.81
CA PRO A 62 -4.77 5.44 19.82
C PRO A 62 -4.16 6.67 19.13
N GLU A 63 -2.85 6.86 19.22
CA GLU A 63 -2.17 8.00 18.60
C GLU A 63 -2.14 7.84 17.09
N VAL A 64 -1.80 6.64 16.60
CA VAL A 64 -1.84 6.31 15.17
C VAL A 64 -3.24 6.48 14.61
N LYS A 65 -4.27 5.93 15.29
CA LYS A 65 -5.69 6.10 14.90
C LYS A 65 -6.08 7.59 14.86
N GLY A 66 -5.66 8.37 15.86
CA GLY A 66 -5.90 9.81 15.92
C GLY A 66 -5.26 10.57 14.76
N LEU A 67 -4.01 10.28 14.42
CA LEU A 67 -3.32 10.86 13.27
C LEU A 67 -4.03 10.51 11.96
N MET A 68 -4.34 9.22 11.75
CA MET A 68 -5.07 8.76 10.57
C MET A 68 -6.39 9.52 10.39
N GLN A 69 -7.17 9.70 11.48
CA GLN A 69 -8.41 10.45 11.45
C GLN A 69 -8.20 11.95 11.13
N GLN A 70 -7.21 12.60 11.75
CA GLN A 70 -6.92 14.02 11.51
C GLN A 70 -6.50 14.30 10.06
N TRP A 71 -5.78 13.36 9.44
CA TRP A 71 -5.40 13.43 8.03
C TRP A 71 -6.49 12.91 7.07
N GLY A 72 -7.61 12.38 7.59
CA GLY A 72 -8.70 11.82 6.78
C GLY A 72 -8.35 10.52 6.07
N ILE A 73 -7.39 9.76 6.58
CA ILE A 73 -6.91 8.50 6.00
C ILE A 73 -7.57 7.33 6.72
N TYR A 74 -8.20 6.45 5.96
CA TYR A 74 -8.81 5.22 6.47
C TYR A 74 -8.31 4.05 5.63
N TYR A 75 -7.87 2.99 6.30
CA TYR A 75 -7.48 1.76 5.65
C TYR A 75 -8.45 0.64 6.01
N ARG A 76 -8.94 -0.05 4.99
CA ARG A 76 -9.75 -1.27 5.13
C ARG A 76 -9.08 -2.37 4.32
N GLN A 77 -8.77 -3.48 4.97
CA GLN A 77 -8.32 -4.66 4.27
C GLN A 77 -9.45 -5.22 3.39
N LEU A 78 -9.16 -5.46 2.11
CA LEU A 78 -10.09 -6.11 1.19
C LEU A 78 -10.15 -7.62 1.48
N PRO A 79 -11.31 -8.27 1.27
CA PRO A 79 -11.38 -9.74 1.35
C PRO A 79 -10.41 -10.35 0.33
N LYS A 80 -9.91 -11.56 0.62
CA LYS A 80 -9.23 -12.35 -0.40
C LYS A 80 -10.23 -12.63 -1.52
N GLU A 81 -9.78 -12.54 -2.77
CA GLU A 81 -10.55 -13.11 -3.88
C GLU A 81 -10.78 -14.58 -3.53
N GLN A 82 -12.04 -15.01 -3.54
CA GLN A 82 -12.36 -16.44 -3.45
C GLN A 82 -11.78 -17.05 -4.72
N ASP A 83 -10.84 -17.97 -4.59
CA ASP A 83 -10.58 -18.91 -5.67
C ASP A 83 -11.93 -19.57 -5.96
N ASP A 84 -12.46 -19.41 -7.17
CA ASP A 84 -13.59 -20.19 -7.66
C ASP A 84 -13.11 -21.66 -7.70
N ASP A 85 -13.14 -22.32 -6.54
CA ASP A 85 -13.21 -23.77 -6.44
C ASP A 85 -14.59 -24.14 -7.00
N SER A 86 -14.66 -24.23 -8.33
CA SER A 86 -15.58 -25.14 -8.98
C SER A 86 -15.25 -26.54 -8.50
N ASP A 87 -15.83 -26.90 -7.35
CA ASP A 87 -16.03 -28.26 -6.89
C ASP A 87 -16.62 -29.05 -8.07
N GLU A 88 -15.77 -29.86 -8.69
CA GLU A 88 -16.11 -30.90 -9.64
C GLU A 88 -16.87 -32.01 -8.87
N GLN A 89 -18.12 -31.72 -8.48
CA GLN A 89 -19.12 -32.75 -8.16
C GLN A 89 -19.94 -33.03 -9.41
N ALA A 90 -19.48 -33.96 -10.24
CA ALA A 90 -20.34 -34.83 -11.05
C ALA A 90 -19.52 -35.96 -11.68
N GLY A 91 -19.61 -37.17 -11.11
CA GLY A 91 -19.09 -38.41 -11.69
C GLY A 91 -19.08 -39.57 -10.71
#